data_AF-A0A7X9AWF8-F1
#
_entry.id   AF-A0A7X9AWF8-F1
#
_cell.length_a   1.000
_cell.length_b   1.000
_cell.length_c   1.000
_cell.angle_alpha   90.00
_cell.angle_beta   90.00
_cell.angle_gamma   90.00
#
_symmetry.space_group_name_H-M   'P 1'
#
loop_
_entity.id
_entity.type
_entity.pdbx_description
1 polymer ?
#
loop_
_entity_poly.entity_id
_entity_poly.type
_entity_poly.pdbx_seq_one_letter_code
_entity_poly.pdbx_strand_id
1 'polypeptide(L)' 'MSKDNSSGLSGKALLDLYYHDVRSHLLEAAAAFDRFERAGLDPANEPRLQKLREIAAIVYDLQPNRAKRFLEALSYE' A
#
# COMPACT_ATOMS: atom_id res chain seq x y z
N MET A 1 -23.61 35.53 -1.92
CA MET A 1 -22.33 35.08 -2.53
C MET A 1 -21.69 34.07 -1.60
N SER A 2 -21.99 32.78 -1.79
CA SER A 2 -21.33 31.71 -1.04
C SER A 2 -19.94 31.51 -1.62
N LYS A 3 -18.90 31.71 -0.81
CA LYS A 3 -17.52 31.35 -1.16
C LYS A 3 -17.46 29.82 -1.15
N ASP A 4 -17.49 29.23 -2.34
CA ASP A 4 -17.25 27.80 -2.52
C ASP A 4 -15.80 27.52 -2.10
N ASN A 5 -15.64 26.89 -0.94
CA ASN A 5 -14.37 26.67 -0.28
C ASN A 5 -13.78 25.31 -0.71
N SER A 6 -13.85 25.00 -1.99
CA SER A 6 -13.42 23.72 -2.55
C SER A 6 -11.96 23.79 -3.04
N SER A 7 -11.02 24.16 -2.17
CA SER A 7 -9.59 24.22 -2.51
C SER A 7 -8.92 22.83 -2.42
N GLY A 8 -9.57 21.80 -2.97
CA GLY A 8 -9.01 20.46 -3.13
C GLY A 8 -8.44 20.27 -4.53
N LEU A 9 -7.33 19.54 -4.66
CA LEU A 9 -6.87 19.07 -5.97
C LEU A 9 -7.96 18.20 -6.61
N SER A 10 -8.12 18.30 -7.94
CA SER A 10 -8.98 17.38 -8.69
C SER A 10 -8.46 15.94 -8.59
N GLY A 11 -9.33 14.95 -8.82
CA GLY A 11 -8.93 13.55 -8.80
C GLY A 11 -7.78 13.22 -9.77
N LYS A 12 -7.78 13.86 -10.96
CA LYS A 12 -6.70 13.72 -11.94
C LYS A 12 -5.39 14.36 -11.45
N ALA A 13 -5.47 15.56 -10.86
CA ALA A 13 -4.29 16.23 -10.33
C ALA A 13 -3.68 15.46 -9.15
N LEU A 14 -4.50 14.83 -8.30
CA LEU A 14 -4.02 13.93 -7.25
C LEU A 14 -3.37 12.67 -7.82
N LEU A 15 -3.96 12.06 -8.85
CA LEU A 15 -3.37 10.90 -9.50
C LEU A 15 -2.01 11.27 -10.10
N ASP A 16 -1.93 12.35 -10.86
CA ASP A 16 -0.68 12.82 -11.47
C ASP A 16 0.40 13.12 -10.41
N LEU A 17 0.00 13.69 -9.27
CA LEU A 17 0.91 13.98 -8.15
C LEU A 17 1.53 12.71 -7.54
N TYR A 18 0.75 11.64 -7.35
CA TYR A 18 1.20 10.45 -6.62
C TYR A 18 1.55 9.25 -7.50
N TYR A 19 1.21 9.27 -8.80
CA TYR A 19 1.28 8.09 -9.66
C TYR A 19 2.68 7.48 -9.71
N HIS A 20 3.71 8.31 -9.89
CA HIS A 20 5.08 7.82 -10.01
C HIS A 20 5.63 7.26 -8.69
N ASP A 21 5.32 7.90 -7.57
CA ASP A 21 5.75 7.45 -6.24
C ASP A 21 5.09 6.12 -5.87
N VAL A 22 3.77 6.02 -6.02
CA VAL A 22 3.02 4.78 -5.77
C VAL A 22 3.53 3.67 -6.67
N ARG A 23 3.77 3.95 -7.96
CA ARG A 23 4.32 2.96 -8.90
C ARG A 23 5.70 2.48 -8.47
N SER A 24 6.59 3.38 -8.03
CA SER A 24 7.94 3.01 -7.58
C SER A 24 7.87 2.08 -6.38
N HIS A 25 7.10 2.45 -5.35
CA HIS A 25 6.97 1.64 -4.14
C HIS A 25 6.33 0.26 -4.39
N LEU A 26 5.33 0.18 -5.28
CA LEU A 26 4.77 -1.11 -5.69
C LEU A 26 5.79 -2.00 -6.40
N LEU A 27 6.61 -1.43 -7.29
CA LEU A 27 7.65 -2.17 -8.00
C LEU A 27 8.75 -2.66 -7.04
N GLU A 28 9.17 -1.81 -6.11
CA GLU A 28 10.18 -2.16 -5.09
C GLU A 28 9.68 -3.28 -4.18
N ALA A 29 8.42 -3.22 -3.74
CA ALA A 29 7.79 -4.26 -2.94
C ALA A 29 7.72 -5.59 -3.71
N ALA A 30 7.27 -5.57 -4.98
CA ALA A 30 7.23 -6.77 -5.83
C ALA A 30 8.63 -7.40 -5.99
N ALA A 31 9.65 -6.57 -6.27
CA ALA A 31 11.03 -7.05 -6.39
C ALA A 31 11.58 -7.62 -5.07
N ALA A 32 11.13 -7.15 -3.91
CA ALA A 32 11.49 -7.73 -2.63
C ALA A 32 10.87 -9.12 -2.43
N PHE A 33 9.59 -9.31 -2.78
CA PHE A 33 8.94 -10.62 -2.74
C PHE A 33 9.67 -11.64 -3.63
N ASP A 34 10.05 -11.26 -4.86
CA ASP A 34 10.84 -12.11 -5.75
C ASP A 34 12.17 -12.56 -5.10
N ARG A 35 12.84 -11.66 -4.38
CA ARG A 35 14.12 -11.97 -3.69
C ARG A 35 13.90 -12.94 -2.53
N PHE A 36 12.82 -12.80 -1.77
CA PHE A 36 12.48 -13.71 -0.68
C PHE A 36 12.21 -15.12 -1.22
N GLU A 37 11.43 -15.22 -2.29
CA GLU A 37 11.12 -16.50 -2.94
C GLU A 37 12.38 -17.15 -3.50
N ARG A 38 13.26 -16.39 -4.15
CA ARG A 38 14.58 -16.89 -4.62
C ARG A 38 15.50 -17.34 -3.50
N ALA A 39 15.37 -16.74 -2.31
CA ALA A 39 16.11 -17.13 -1.12
C ALA A 39 15.52 -18.38 -0.43
N GLY A 40 14.41 -18.93 -0.94
CA GLY A 40 13.76 -20.12 -0.39
C GLY A 40 12.83 -19.84 0.79
N LEU A 41 12.42 -18.59 1.01
CA LEU A 41 11.45 -18.27 2.06
C LEU A 41 10.05 -18.68 1.64
N ASP A 42 9.46 -19.62 2.38
CA ASP A 42 8.07 -20.05 2.22
C ASP A 42 7.16 -19.22 3.13
N PRO A 43 6.17 -18.49 2.60
CA PRO A 43 5.17 -17.80 3.41
C PRO A 43 4.50 -18.72 4.45
N ALA A 44 4.29 -20.00 4.17
CA ALA A 44 3.67 -20.92 5.13
C ALA A 44 4.50 -21.08 6.42
N ASN A 45 5.81 -20.87 6.36
CA ASN A 45 6.75 -21.05 7.46
C ASN A 45 7.35 -19.75 7.99
N GLU A 46 7.07 -18.60 7.38
CA GLU A 46 7.58 -17.29 7.79
C GLU A 46 6.43 -16.31 8.07
N PRO A 47 6.02 -16.16 9.35
CA PRO A 47 4.92 -15.28 9.75
C PRO A 47 5.10 -13.83 9.30
N ARG A 48 6.33 -13.31 9.24
CA ARG A 48 6.56 -11.93 8.77
C ARG A 48 6.23 -11.80 7.29
N LEU A 49 6.47 -12.84 6.49
CA LEU A 49 6.14 -12.84 5.07
C LEU A 49 4.63 -12.96 4.85
N GLN A 50 3.94 -13.74 5.68
CA GLN A 50 2.46 -13.74 5.71
C GLN A 50 1.95 -12.33 6.01
N LYS A 51 2.52 -11.69 7.03
CA LYS A 51 2.13 -10.34 7.45
C LYS A 51 2.33 -9.30 6.36
N LEU A 52 3.46 -9.33 5.66
CA LEU A 52 3.72 -8.44 4.52
C LEU A 52 2.69 -8.64 3.40
N ARG A 53 2.25 -9.87 3.14
CA ARG A 53 1.21 -10.16 2.13
C ARG A 53 -0.16 -9.63 2.57
N GLU A 54 -0.52 -9.80 3.84
CA GLU A 54 -1.77 -9.26 4.40
C GLU A 54 -1.85 -7.74 4.24
N ILE A 55 -0.80 -7.01 4.65
CA ILE A 55 -0.83 -5.54 4.59
C ILE A 55 -0.71 -5.02 3.15
N ALA A 56 -0.02 -5.75 2.26
CA ALA A 56 -0.01 -5.43 0.83
C ALA A 56 -1.41 -5.54 0.22
N ALA A 57 -2.24 -6.48 0.69
CA ALA A 57 -3.63 -6.61 0.26
C ALA A 57 -4.49 -5.38 0.60
N ILE A 58 -4.23 -4.74 1.74
CA ILE A 58 -4.91 -3.52 2.15
C ILE A 58 -4.61 -2.35 1.20
N VAL A 59 -3.40 -2.29 0.63
CA VAL A 59 -2.97 -1.18 -0.24
C VAL A 59 -3.82 -1.09 -1.52
N TYR A 60 -4.19 -2.23 -2.12
CA TYR A 60 -4.88 -2.26 -3.41
C TYR A 60 -6.40 -2.51 -3.33
N ASP A 61 -6.94 -2.82 -2.16
CA ASP A 61 -8.37 -3.10 -2.01
C ASP A 61 -9.25 -1.87 -2.32
N LEU A 62 -10.57 -2.03 -2.39
CA LEU A 62 -11.52 -0.94 -2.65
C LEU A 62 -12.15 -0.37 -1.38
N GLN A 63 -11.57 -0.62 -0.22
CA GLN A 63 -12.13 -0.24 1.07
C GLN A 63 -11.54 1.10 1.55
N PRO A 64 -12.31 1.91 2.30
CA PRO A 64 -11.82 3.18 2.82
C PRO A 64 -10.75 2.98 3.90
N ASN A 65 -10.07 4.08 4.26
CA ASN A 65 -9.13 4.14 5.38
C ASN A 65 -7.95 3.15 5.30
N ARG A 66 -7.45 2.86 4.09
CA ARG A 66 -6.33 1.91 3.86
C ARG A 66 -5.12 2.17 4.73
N ALA A 67 -4.68 3.43 4.85
CA ALA A 67 -3.53 3.77 5.70
C ALA A 67 -3.75 3.43 7.18
N LYS A 68 -4.93 3.73 7.73
CA LYS A 68 -5.28 3.37 9.10
C LYS A 68 -5.30 1.84 9.28
N ARG A 69 -5.99 1.13 8.39
CA ARG A 69 -6.09 -0.34 8.42
C ARG A 69 -4.71 -1.01 8.27
N PHE A 70 -3.84 -0.44 7.45
CA PHE A 70 -2.45 -0.89 7.28
C PHE A 70 -1.67 -0.75 8.59
N LEU A 71 -1.77 0.40 9.26
CA LEU A 71 -1.12 0.63 10.56
C LEU A 71 -1.70 -0.28 11.66
N GLU A 72 -3.03 -0.43 11.72
CA GLU A 72 -3.68 -1.32 12.69
C GLU A 72 -3.24 -2.77 12.47
N ALA A 73 -3.14 -3.22 11.21
CA ALA A 73 -2.65 -4.56 10.90
C ALA A 73 -1.21 -4.75 11.41
N LEU A 74 -0.35 -3.75 11.33
CA LEU A 74 1.03 -3.80 11.86
C LEU A 74 1.14 -3.74 13.38
N SER A 75 0.09 -3.33 14.10
CA SER A 75 0.16 -3.02 15.53
C SER A 75 -0.05 -4.22 16.46
N TYR A 76 -0.22 -5.43 15.92
CA TYR A 76 -0.42 -6.65 16.71
C TYR A 76 0.82 -7.55 16.60
N GLU A 77 1.55 -7.69 17.71
CA GLU A 77 2.56 -8.74 17.97
C GLU A 77 1.95 -9.87 18.81
#